data_AF-A0A0G0R3H6-F1
#
_entry.id   AF-A0A0G0R3H6-F1
#
_cell.length_a   1.000
_cell.length_b   1.000
_cell.length_c   1.000
_cell.angle_alpha   90.00
_cell.angle_beta   90.00
_cell.angle_gamma   90.00
#
_symmetry.space_group_name_H-M   'P 1'
#
loop_
_entity.id
_entity.type
_entity.pdbx_description
1 polymer ?
#
loop_
_entity_poly.entity_id
_entity_poly.type
_entity_poly.pdbx_seq_one_letter_code
_entity_poly.pdbx_strand_id
1 'polypeptide(L)'
;MKGLLKPETRRISDLLQGVNDAEFVLPRFQRSFVWTKNQVVELLNSIYDQIPIGVFLLWDSDQLGEAFRFIGDIVPPEAKPRRHSKYVLDGQQRLTSLLFALRPENLHLPEAISSKYEIYFCIDDECFYGKRPDKKKVSPQVNWVRKINSLAFMQKPQRITLLIS
;
A
#
# COMPACT_ATOMS: atom_id res chain seq x y z
N MET A 1 31.03 -1.48 13.56
CA MET A 1 30.77 -0.40 12.57
C MET A 1 29.30 0.00 12.70
N LYS A 2 28.99 1.30 12.85
CA LYS A 2 27.59 1.79 12.86
C LYS A 2 26.98 1.50 11.49
N GLY A 3 25.97 0.63 11.42
CA GLY A 3 25.14 0.46 10.23
C GLY A 3 24.39 1.76 9.97
N LEU A 4 24.82 2.51 8.97
CA LEU A 4 24.17 3.77 8.59
C LEU A 4 22.93 3.43 7.76
N LEU A 5 21.77 3.91 8.20
CA LEU A 5 20.53 3.80 7.42
C LEU A 5 20.73 4.43 6.04
N LYS A 6 20.45 3.68 4.98
CA LYS A 6 20.53 4.16 3.59
C LYS A 6 19.14 4.59 3.13
N PRO A 7 18.94 5.88 2.79
CA PRO A 7 17.69 6.33 2.20
C PRO A 7 17.62 5.88 0.73
N GLU A 8 16.54 5.19 0.38
CA GLU A 8 16.17 4.87 -0.99
C GLU A 8 14.84 5.55 -1.32
N THR A 9 14.66 5.98 -2.57
CA THR A 9 13.37 6.50 -3.04
C THR A 9 12.80 5.55 -4.07
N ARG A 10 11.55 5.10 -3.87
CA ARG A 10 10.86 4.19 -4.79
C ARG A 10 9.50 4.74 -5.21
N ARG A 11 9.01 4.34 -6.39
CA ARG A 11 7.62 4.62 -6.76
C ARG A 11 6.69 3.72 -5.97
N ILE A 12 5.44 4.15 -5.78
CA ILE A 12 4.43 3.29 -5.13
C ILE A 12 4.20 2.00 -5.91
N SER A 13 4.26 2.06 -7.24
CA SER A 13 4.18 0.88 -8.11
C SER A 13 5.26 -0.15 -7.75
N ASP A 14 6.50 0.31 -7.63
CA ASP A 14 7.66 -0.55 -7.37
C ASP A 14 7.60 -1.12 -5.96
N LEU A 15 7.09 -0.33 -5.01
CA LEU A 15 6.86 -0.76 -3.64
C LEU A 15 5.80 -1.88 -3.57
N LEU A 16 4.66 -1.74 -4.27
CA LEU A 16 3.63 -2.78 -4.31
C LEU A 16 4.07 -4.00 -5.11
N GLN A 17 4.87 -3.81 -6.17
CA GLN A 17 5.50 -4.93 -6.87
C GLN A 17 6.44 -5.69 -5.93
N GLY A 18 7.24 -5.00 -5.12
CA GLY A 18 8.07 -5.65 -4.10
C GLY A 18 7.25 -6.44 -3.07
N VAL A 19 6.04 -6.00 -2.72
CA VAL A 19 5.11 -6.82 -1.91
C VAL A 19 4.69 -8.09 -2.65
N ASN A 20 4.34 -7.97 -3.94
CA ASN A 20 3.96 -9.12 -4.77
C ASN A 20 5.10 -10.12 -4.97
N ASP A 21 6.34 -9.63 -5.04
CA ASP A 21 7.54 -10.45 -5.24
C ASP A 21 8.10 -11.00 -3.93
N ALA A 22 7.39 -10.80 -2.82
CA ALA A 22 7.81 -11.14 -1.47
C ALA A 22 9.16 -10.50 -1.06
N GLU A 23 9.52 -9.32 -1.62
CA GLU A 23 10.65 -8.51 -1.16
C GLU A 23 10.41 -8.01 0.27
N PHE A 24 9.16 -7.70 0.64
CA PHE A 24 8.82 -7.16 1.95
C PHE A 24 8.00 -8.15 2.79
N VAL A 25 8.43 -8.34 4.03
CA VAL A 25 7.73 -9.17 5.02
C VAL A 25 7.55 -8.44 6.35
N LEU A 26 6.65 -8.93 7.19
CA LEU A 26 6.45 -8.42 8.53
C LEU A 26 7.06 -9.38 9.56
N PRO A 27 7.75 -8.88 10.59
CA PRO A 27 8.09 -9.69 11.75
C PRO A 27 6.82 -10.25 12.40
N ARG A 28 6.82 -11.53 12.80
CA ARG A 28 5.62 -12.21 13.32
C ARG A 28 5.03 -11.57 14.59
N PHE A 29 5.84 -10.85 15.36
CA PHE A 29 5.40 -10.13 16.56
C PHE A 29 4.69 -8.79 16.29
N GLN A 30 4.69 -8.30 15.04
CA GLN A 30 3.94 -7.08 14.72
C GLN A 30 2.43 -7.33 14.79
N ARG A 31 1.72 -6.32 15.31
CA ARG A 31 0.26 -6.34 15.43
C ARG A 31 -0.42 -6.53 14.08
N SER A 32 -1.64 -7.03 14.08
CA SER A 32 -2.45 -7.12 12.86
C SER A 32 -2.78 -5.74 12.29
N PHE A 33 -3.21 -5.74 11.03
CA PHE A 33 -3.75 -4.54 10.40
C PHE A 33 -5.03 -4.09 11.10
N VAL A 34 -5.09 -2.82 11.50
CA VAL A 34 -6.21 -2.25 12.29
C VAL A 34 -6.78 -0.98 11.68
N TRP A 35 -6.23 -0.47 10.59
CA TRP A 35 -6.74 0.76 9.97
C TRP A 35 -8.12 0.55 9.35
N THR A 36 -8.99 1.52 9.60
CA THR A 36 -10.33 1.59 9.02
C THR A 36 -10.26 2.04 7.56
N LYS A 37 -11.34 1.79 6.81
CA LYS A 37 -11.46 2.26 5.43
C LYS A 37 -11.24 3.78 5.29
N ASN A 38 -11.71 4.58 6.26
CA ASN A 38 -11.54 6.03 6.25
C ASN A 38 -10.06 6.42 6.37
N GLN A 39 -9.28 5.76 7.24
CA GLN A 39 -7.85 6.01 7.36
C GLN A 39 -7.07 5.63 6.09
N VAL A 40 -7.53 4.58 5.37
CA VAL A 40 -6.97 4.24 4.06
C VAL A 40 -7.24 5.36 3.05
N VAL A 41 -8.46 5.90 3.04
CA VAL A 41 -8.84 7.02 2.16
C VAL A 41 -8.02 8.28 2.47
N GLU A 42 -7.86 8.63 3.74
CA GLU A 42 -7.04 9.77 4.18
C GLU A 42 -5.57 9.62 3.75
N LEU A 43 -5.02 8.40 3.82
CA LEU A 43 -3.68 8.11 3.30
C LEU A 43 -3.59 8.35 1.80
N LEU A 44 -4.57 7.87 1.02
CA LEU A 44 -4.57 8.04 -0.43
C LEU A 44 -4.72 9.51 -0.83
N ASN A 45 -5.57 10.28 -0.15
CA ASN A 45 -5.68 11.73 -0.34
C ASN A 45 -4.35 12.41 -0.02
N SER A 46 -3.73 12.09 1.11
CA SER A 46 -2.41 12.65 1.48
C SER A 46 -1.36 12.38 0.41
N ILE A 47 -1.33 11.15 -0.14
CA ILE A 47 -0.42 10.80 -1.24
C ILE A 47 -0.73 11.61 -2.49
N TYR A 48 -2.00 11.71 -2.87
CA TYR A 48 -2.43 12.45 -4.06
C TYR A 48 -2.03 13.93 -3.98
N ASP A 49 -2.25 14.53 -2.81
CA ASP A 49 -1.92 15.91 -2.49
C ASP A 49 -0.43 16.15 -2.23
N GLN A 50 0.41 15.12 -2.37
CA GLN A 50 1.86 15.17 -2.12
C GLN A 50 2.22 15.58 -0.67
N ILE A 51 1.33 15.30 0.27
CA ILE A 51 1.56 15.49 1.69
C ILE A 51 2.48 14.36 2.21
N PRO A 52 3.55 14.67 2.96
CA PRO A 52 4.45 13.65 3.48
C PRO A 52 3.74 12.63 4.36
N ILE A 53 3.80 11.36 3.97
CA ILE A 53 3.22 10.24 4.73
C ILE A 53 4.22 9.55 5.65
N GLY A 54 5.41 10.15 5.84
CA GLY A 54 6.54 9.59 6.57
C GLY A 54 7.42 8.66 5.72
N VAL A 55 8.32 7.93 6.39
CA VAL A 55 9.26 6.97 5.78
C VAL A 55 8.85 5.53 6.11
N PHE A 56 9.28 4.56 5.32
CA PHE A 56 9.24 3.15 5.71
C PHE A 56 10.59 2.75 6.27
N LEU A 57 10.62 2.13 7.46
CA LEU A 57 11.85 1.57 8.03
C LEU A 57 11.92 0.10 7.67
N LEU A 58 12.98 -0.29 6.98
CA LEU A 58 13.22 -1.65 6.53
C LEU A 58 14.51 -2.17 7.15
N TRP A 59 14.50 -3.44 7.55
CA TRP A 59 15.70 -4.16 7.95
C TRP A 59 16.05 -5.18 6.87
N ASP A 60 17.22 -5.00 6.26
CA ASP A 60 17.76 -5.94 5.29
C ASP A 60 18.50 -7.05 6.05
N SER A 61 17.99 -8.27 5.95
CA SER A 61 18.56 -9.43 6.61
C SER A 61 19.05 -10.41 5.56
N ASP A 62 20.32 -10.81 5.66
CA ASP A 62 20.93 -11.82 4.79
C ASP A 62 20.33 -13.23 4.99
N GLN A 63 19.52 -13.39 6.04
CA GLN A 63 18.78 -14.61 6.32
C GLN A 63 17.33 -14.27 6.65
N LEU A 64 16.41 -14.86 5.90
CA LEU A 64 15.00 -14.87 6.27
C LEU A 64 14.81 -15.90 7.39
N GLY A 65 14.55 -15.43 8.61
CA GLY A 65 14.16 -16.31 9.71
C GLY A 65 12.77 -16.90 9.49
N GLU A 66 12.41 -17.96 10.20
CA GLU A 66 11.09 -18.62 10.07
C GLU A 66 9.92 -17.79 10.65
N ALA A 67 10.21 -16.73 11.40
CA ALA A 67 9.23 -15.93 12.13
C ALA A 67 8.78 -14.68 11.34
N PHE A 68 8.19 -14.88 10.17
CA PHE A 68 7.59 -13.80 9.37
C PHE A 68 6.14 -14.07 8.99
N ARG A 69 5.47 -13.02 8.49
CA ARG A 69 4.18 -13.08 7.80
C ARG A 69 4.23 -12.14 6.60
N PHE A 70 3.41 -12.40 5.59
CA PHE A 70 3.31 -11.50 4.43
C PHE A 70 2.55 -10.22 4.78
N ILE A 71 2.77 -9.17 3.99
CA ILE A 71 2.04 -7.91 4.13
C ILE A 71 0.53 -8.16 4.03
N GLY A 72 -0.24 -7.63 4.98
CA GLY A 72 -1.70 -7.77 5.01
C GLY A 72 -2.22 -9.20 5.20
N ASP A 73 -1.37 -10.16 5.60
CA ASP A 73 -1.68 -11.59 5.65
C ASP A 73 -2.09 -12.19 4.29
N ILE A 74 -1.62 -11.57 3.20
CA ILE A 74 -1.88 -12.03 1.84
C ILE A 74 -0.63 -12.74 1.33
N VAL A 75 -0.75 -14.02 1.00
CA VAL A 75 0.33 -14.79 0.36
C VAL A 75 0.36 -14.45 -1.13
N PRO A 76 1.47 -13.89 -1.67
CA PRO A 76 1.57 -13.64 -3.10
C PRO A 76 1.54 -14.94 -3.93
N PRO A 77 1.00 -14.94 -5.16
CA PRO A 77 0.81 -16.17 -5.95
C PRO A 77 2.12 -16.91 -6.25
N GLU A 78 3.19 -16.16 -6.50
CA GLU A 78 4.52 -16.70 -6.81
C GLU A 78 5.47 -16.63 -5.61
N ALA A 79 4.94 -16.59 -4.40
CA ALA A 79 5.72 -16.42 -3.18
C ALA A 79 6.76 -17.52 -3.01
N LYS A 80 7.99 -17.23 -3.44
CA LYS A 80 9.21 -17.87 -2.96
C LYS A 80 9.89 -16.82 -2.09
N PRO A 81 9.74 -16.89 -0.74
CA PRO A 81 10.47 -15.99 0.14
C PRO A 81 11.94 -16.05 -0.23
N ARG A 82 12.49 -14.92 -0.69
CA ARG A 82 13.88 -14.89 -1.13
C ARG A 82 14.76 -14.85 0.13
N ARG A 83 16.00 -15.35 0.03
CA ARG A 83 17.00 -15.19 1.10
C ARG A 83 17.22 -13.73 1.52
N HIS A 84 16.80 -12.77 0.69
CA HIS A 84 17.00 -11.33 0.84
C HIS A 84 15.68 -10.54 1.04
N SER A 85 14.62 -11.16 1.58
CA SER A 85 13.42 -10.40 1.93
C SER A 85 13.72 -9.45 3.11
N LYS A 86 13.23 -8.22 3.01
CA LYS A 86 13.40 -7.15 4.00
C LYS A 86 12.23 -7.12 4.97
N TYR A 87 12.52 -6.98 6.25
CA TYR A 87 11.51 -6.82 7.29
C TYR A 87 11.03 -5.36 7.35
N VAL A 88 9.72 -5.14 7.25
CA VAL A 88 9.11 -3.83 7.48
C VAL A 88 9.00 -3.59 8.98
N LEU A 89 9.88 -2.74 9.53
CA LEU A 89 9.91 -2.39 10.95
C LEU A 89 8.93 -1.27 11.29
N ASP A 90 8.73 -0.32 10.36
CA ASP A 90 7.72 0.73 10.48
C ASP A 90 6.98 0.97 9.16
N GLY A 91 5.73 1.42 9.26
CA GLY A 91 4.88 1.72 8.12
C GLY A 91 4.00 0.55 7.67
N GLN A 92 3.96 -0.56 8.40
CA GLN A 92 3.10 -1.73 8.12
C GLN A 92 1.66 -1.33 7.73
N GLN A 93 1.03 -0.44 8.50
CA GLN A 93 -0.37 -0.05 8.24
C GLN A 93 -0.47 0.70 6.91
N ARG A 94 0.44 1.65 6.64
CA ARG A 94 0.50 2.38 5.37
C ARG A 94 0.70 1.45 4.18
N LEU A 95 1.67 0.52 4.26
CA LEU A 95 1.95 -0.42 3.17
C LEU A 95 0.78 -1.38 2.92
N THR A 96 0.16 -1.89 3.99
CA THR A 96 -1.03 -2.76 3.87
C THR A 96 -2.24 -2.01 3.32
N SER A 97 -2.43 -0.75 3.69
CA SER A 97 -3.46 0.12 3.12
C SER A 97 -3.29 0.30 1.61
N LEU A 98 -2.06 0.56 1.16
CA LEU A 98 -1.75 0.66 -0.27
C LEU A 98 -2.01 -0.67 -1.00
N LEU A 99 -1.62 -1.79 -0.39
CA LEU A 99 -1.88 -3.12 -0.92
C LEU A 99 -3.37 -3.37 -1.14
N PHE A 100 -4.20 -3.09 -0.12
CA PHE A 100 -5.64 -3.36 -0.18
C PHE A 100 -6.39 -2.41 -1.11
N ALA A 101 -5.96 -1.15 -1.22
CA ALA A 101 -6.63 -0.16 -2.05
C ALA A 101 -6.23 -0.23 -3.53
N LEU A 102 -4.93 -0.40 -3.81
CA LEU A 102 -4.39 -0.20 -5.16
C LEU A 102 -4.05 -1.50 -5.86
N ARG A 103 -3.67 -2.55 -5.10
CA ARG A 103 -3.27 -3.92 -5.48
C ARG A 103 -2.52 -4.13 -6.82
N PRO A 104 -1.44 -4.92 -6.85
CA PRO A 104 -0.85 -5.41 -8.10
C PRO A 104 -1.88 -6.15 -8.97
N GLU A 105 -1.74 -6.10 -10.30
CA GLU A 105 -2.73 -6.67 -11.24
C GLU A 105 -2.90 -8.20 -11.08
N ASN A 106 -1.83 -8.89 -10.71
CA ASN A 106 -1.77 -10.34 -10.51
C ASN A 106 -2.04 -10.77 -9.07
N LEU A 107 -2.32 -9.85 -8.14
CA LEU A 107 -2.58 -10.18 -6.74
C LEU A 107 -4.08 -10.27 -6.47
N HIS A 108 -4.57 -11.49 -6.27
CA HIS A 108 -5.96 -11.74 -5.87
C HIS A 108 -6.13 -11.57 -4.35
N LEU A 109 -6.91 -10.57 -3.96
CA LEU A 109 -7.32 -10.39 -2.56
C LEU A 109 -8.59 -11.21 -2.27
N PRO A 110 -8.76 -11.76 -1.04
CA PRO A 110 -10.02 -12.34 -0.60
C PRO A 110 -11.18 -11.35 -0.78
N GLU A 111 -12.35 -11.84 -1.19
CA GLU A 111 -13.51 -10.99 -1.51
C GLU A 111 -13.91 -10.09 -0.34
N ALA A 112 -13.86 -10.60 0.89
CA ALA A 112 -14.15 -9.82 2.10
C ALA A 112 -13.23 -8.60 2.26
N ILE A 113 -11.94 -8.71 1.87
CA ILE A 113 -10.98 -7.62 1.92
C ILE A 113 -11.19 -6.68 0.72
N SER A 114 -11.34 -7.25 -0.48
CA SER A 114 -11.61 -6.51 -1.73
C SER A 114 -12.83 -5.60 -1.60
N SER A 115 -13.94 -6.13 -1.09
CA SER A 115 -15.18 -5.38 -0.85
C SER A 115 -15.00 -4.32 0.25
N LYS A 116 -14.34 -4.69 1.37
CA LYS A 116 -14.11 -3.77 2.50
C LYS A 116 -13.30 -2.54 2.08
N TYR A 117 -12.27 -2.69 1.25
CA TYR A 117 -11.40 -1.60 0.81
C TYR A 117 -11.66 -1.16 -0.63
N GLU A 118 -12.89 -1.32 -1.11
CA GLU A 118 -13.33 -0.74 -2.38
C GLU A 118 -13.36 0.79 -2.28
N ILE A 119 -12.44 1.47 -2.96
CA ILE A 119 -12.29 2.93 -2.90
C ILE A 119 -12.66 3.55 -4.24
N TYR A 120 -13.22 4.74 -4.17
CA TYR A 120 -13.68 5.52 -5.29
C TYR A 120 -12.86 6.79 -5.39
N PHE A 121 -12.51 7.20 -6.61
CA PHE A 121 -11.95 8.53 -6.87
C PHE A 121 -12.98 9.38 -7.60
N CYS A 122 -13.19 10.60 -7.12
CA CYS A 122 -14.00 11.61 -7.76
C CYS A 122 -13.08 12.54 -8.56
N ILE A 123 -13.35 12.69 -9.85
CA ILE A 123 -12.50 13.49 -10.74
C ILE A 123 -12.68 14.99 -10.51
N ASP A 124 -13.86 15.43 -10.08
CA ASP A 124 -14.18 16.86 -10.00
C ASP A 124 -13.48 17.58 -8.85
N ASP A 125 -13.42 16.93 -7.69
CA ASP A 125 -12.74 17.43 -6.49
C ASP A 125 -11.38 16.75 -6.26
N GLU A 126 -10.98 15.88 -7.17
CA GLU A 126 -9.75 15.10 -7.12
C GLU A 126 -9.56 14.32 -5.79
N CYS A 127 -10.66 13.85 -5.18
CA CYS A 127 -10.62 13.19 -3.86
C CYS A 127 -11.00 11.70 -3.89
N PHE A 128 -10.39 10.93 -2.98
CA PHE A 128 -10.76 9.56 -2.68
C PHE A 128 -11.89 9.47 -1.66
N TYR A 129 -12.75 8.45 -1.82
CA TYR A 129 -13.90 8.17 -0.97
C TYR A 129 -14.04 6.68 -0.67
N GLY A 130 -14.40 6.36 0.57
CA GLY A 130 -14.67 4.99 1.03
C GLY A 130 -16.06 4.47 0.65
N LYS A 131 -16.91 5.32 0.07
CA LYS A 131 -18.22 4.95 -0.47
C LYS A 131 -18.39 5.70 -1.77
N ARG A 132 -19.20 5.16 -2.68
CA ARG A 132 -19.55 5.88 -3.89
C ARG A 132 -20.25 7.20 -3.50
N PRO A 133 -19.74 8.38 -3.91
CA PRO A 133 -20.38 9.64 -3.58
C PRO A 133 -21.76 9.72 -4.24
N ASP A 134 -22.72 10.30 -3.52
CA ASP A 134 -24.11 10.38 -3.95
C ASP A 134 -24.26 11.44 -5.07
N LYS A 135 -25.00 11.09 -6.13
CA LYS A 135 -25.15 11.93 -7.34
C LYS A 135 -25.78 13.30 -7.05
N LYS A 136 -26.41 13.49 -5.89
CA LYS A 136 -27.03 14.75 -5.47
C LYS A 136 -26.05 15.73 -4.82
N LYS A 137 -24.87 15.28 -4.39
CA LYS A 137 -23.80 16.12 -3.82
C LYS A 137 -22.75 16.55 -4.84
N VAL A 138 -22.79 15.95 -6.03
CA VAL A 138 -21.91 16.24 -7.16
C VAL A 138 -22.80 16.74 -8.30
N SER A 139 -22.33 17.69 -9.11
CA SER A 139 -23.16 18.35 -10.14
C SER A 139 -23.90 17.34 -11.06
N PRO A 140 -25.07 17.64 -11.65
CA PRO A 140 -25.86 16.66 -12.42
C PRO A 140 -25.20 16.09 -13.70
N GLN A 141 -23.96 16.48 -14.00
CA GLN A 141 -23.21 16.17 -15.22
C GLN A 141 -22.18 15.03 -15.03
N VAL A 142 -22.22 14.31 -13.90
CA VAL A 142 -21.08 13.50 -13.44
C VAL A 142 -21.12 12.05 -13.93
N ASN A 143 -20.23 11.75 -14.88
CA ASN A 143 -19.93 10.42 -15.41
C ASN A 143 -18.63 9.81 -14.80
N TRP A 144 -18.08 10.36 -13.72
CA TRP A 144 -16.62 10.33 -13.52
C TRP A 144 -16.10 9.65 -12.25
N VAL A 145 -16.92 8.89 -11.52
CA VAL A 145 -16.43 8.12 -10.36
C VAL A 145 -15.78 6.81 -10.85
N ARG A 146 -14.47 6.67 -10.65
CA ARG A 146 -13.74 5.42 -10.96
C ARG A 146 -13.54 4.61 -9.68
N LYS A 147 -13.92 3.33 -9.72
CA LYS A 147 -13.48 2.35 -8.72
C LYS A 147 -11.98 2.16 -8.93
N ILE A 148 -11.19 2.39 -7.89
CA ILE A 148 -9.76 2.22 -7.94
C ILE A 148 -9.42 0.86 -7.36
N ASN A 149 -8.79 0.04 -8.19
CA ASN A 149 -8.32 -1.30 -7.84
C ASN A 149 -7.04 -1.67 -8.62
N SER A 150 -6.38 -0.65 -9.18
CA SER A 150 -5.16 -0.77 -9.95
C SER A 150 -4.31 0.50 -9.80
N LEU A 151 -3.00 0.29 -9.79
CA LEU A 151 -1.95 1.32 -9.86
C LEU A 151 -2.06 2.22 -11.10
N ALA A 152 -2.72 1.76 -12.17
CA ALA A 152 -2.94 2.52 -13.41
C ALA A 152 -3.65 3.87 -13.17
N PHE A 153 -4.28 4.04 -12.01
CA PHE A 153 -4.93 5.29 -11.62
C PHE A 153 -3.95 6.42 -11.25
N MET A 154 -2.77 6.11 -10.70
CA MET A 154 -1.82 7.14 -10.27
C MET A 154 -1.04 7.70 -11.46
N GLN A 155 -1.61 8.71 -12.13
CA GLN A 155 -0.98 9.39 -13.26
C GLN A 155 0.24 10.25 -12.87
N LYS A 156 0.28 10.72 -11.61
CA LYS A 156 1.42 11.47 -11.07
C LYS A 156 2.45 10.50 -10.50
N PRO A 157 3.76 10.62 -10.84
CA PRO A 157 4.79 9.76 -10.27
C PRO A 157 4.96 10.04 -8.78
N GLN A 158 4.33 9.23 -7.94
CA GLN A 158 4.45 9.33 -6.48
C GLN A 158 5.65 8.54 -5.98
N ARG A 159 6.51 9.20 -5.19
CA ARG A 159 7.75 8.65 -4.63
C ARG A 159 7.64 8.55 -3.11
N ILE A 160 8.10 7.43 -2.54
CA ILE A 160 8.20 7.23 -1.10
C ILE A 160 9.64 6.91 -0.72
N THR A 161 10.08 7.45 0.41
CA THR A 161 11.39 7.20 0.97
C THR A 161 11.38 5.97 1.89
N LEU A 162 12.30 5.06 1.63
CA LEU A 162 12.60 3.88 2.45
C LEU A 162 13.92 4.16 3.18
N LEU A 163 13.99 3.84 4.46
CA LEU A 163 15.23 3.81 5.23
C LEU A 163 15.60 2.35 5.46
N ILE A 164 16.72 1.91 4.91
CA ILE A 164 17.17 0.52 4.99
C ILE A 164 18.36 0.44 5.95
N SER A 165 18.23 -0.42 6.97
CA SER A 165 19.29 -0.75 7.92
C SER A 165 20.09 -1.98 7.52
#